data_AF-A0A1Q4VLH2-F1
#
_entry.id   AF-A0A1Q4VLH2-F1
#
_cell.length_a   1.000
_cell.length_b   1.000
_cell.length_c   1.000
_cell.angle_alpha   90.00
_cell.angle_beta   90.00
_cell.angle_gamma   90.00
#
_symmetry.space_group_name_H-M   'P 1'
#
loop_
_entity.id
_entity.type
_entity.pdbx_description
1 polymer ?
#
loop_
_entity_poly.entity_id
_entity_poly.type
_entity_poly.pdbx_seq_one_letter_code
_entity_poly.pdbx_strand_id
1 'polypeptide(L)' 'METSTRTLLFAAELVEENGTYTLLVEDVRTGSVETTPVPKAMVDKLPTFLSALAAKLNPPAPRRRW' A
#
# COMPACT_ATOMS: atom_id res chain seq x y z
N MET A 1 7.87 -24.01 -15.86
CA MET A 1 7.46 -23.16 -14.73
C MET A 1 7.65 -21.73 -15.17
N GLU A 2 6.58 -21.04 -15.55
CA GLU A 2 6.65 -19.61 -15.87
C GLU A 2 6.78 -18.84 -14.55
N THR A 3 7.99 -18.52 -14.15
CA THR A 3 8.22 -17.47 -13.16
C THR A 3 7.84 -16.16 -13.84
N SER A 4 6.62 -15.67 -13.62
CA SER A 4 6.31 -14.27 -13.96
C SER A 4 7.28 -13.40 -13.19
N THR A 5 8.31 -12.90 -13.86
CA THR A 5 9.30 -12.00 -13.28
C THR A 5 8.59 -10.68 -13.00
N ARG A 6 8.05 -10.53 -11.79
CA ARG A 6 7.46 -9.28 -11.33
C ARG A 6 8.61 -8.30 -11.11
N THR A 7 8.61 -7.22 -11.88
CA THR A 7 9.57 -6.12 -11.69
C THR A 7 8.93 -5.07 -10.80
N LEU A 8 9.55 -4.78 -9.65
CA LEU A 8 9.16 -3.68 -8.78
C LEU A 8 9.59 -2.35 -9.43
N LEU A 9 8.65 -1.43 -9.60
CA LEU A 9 8.93 -0.11 -10.20
C LEU A 9 8.97 1.00 -9.15
N PHE A 10 8.07 0.94 -8.18
CA PHE A 10 7.97 1.91 -7.10
C PHE A 10 7.79 1.20 -5.76
N ALA A 11 8.45 1.71 -4.73
CA ALA A 11 8.23 1.36 -3.34
C ALA A 11 7.64 2.57 -2.59
N ALA A 12 6.76 2.34 -1.64
CA ALA A 12 6.18 3.41 -0.83
C ALA A 12 6.19 3.01 0.65
N GLU A 13 6.74 3.89 1.48
CA GLU A 13 6.90 3.69 2.91
C GLU A 13 6.30 4.86 3.68
N LEU A 14 5.48 4.58 4.68
CA LEU A 14 4.95 5.60 5.59
C LEU A 14 5.79 5.58 6.86
N VAL A 15 6.44 6.70 7.16
CA VAL A 15 7.33 6.86 8.32
C VAL A 15 6.72 7.87 9.30
N GLU A 16 6.84 7.59 10.59
CA GLU A 16 6.47 8.51 11.67
C GLU A 16 7.73 9.06 12.34
N GLU A 17 7.88 10.38 12.38
CA GLU A 17 8.94 11.08 13.09
C GLU A 17 8.35 12.21 13.92
N ASN A 18 8.51 12.15 15.25
CA ASN A 18 8.01 13.16 16.19
C ASN A 18 6.50 13.47 16.01
N GLY A 19 5.68 12.46 15.72
CA GLY A 19 4.25 12.60 15.48
C GLY A 19 3.86 13.21 14.12
N THR A 20 4.84 13.48 13.26
CA THR A 20 4.63 13.84 11.85
C THR A 20 4.76 12.59 11.00
N TYR A 21 3.80 12.38 10.10
CA TYR A 21 3.83 11.26 9.17
C TYR A 21 4.26 11.75 7.79
N THR A 22 5.17 11.01 7.16
CA THR A 22 5.66 11.29 5.81
C THR A 22 5.58 10.03 4.98
N LEU A 23 5.01 10.14 3.78
CA LEU A 23 5.06 9.11 2.76
C LEU A 23 6.32 9.32 1.92
N LEU A 24 7.20 8.33 1.90
CA LEU A 24 8.34 8.25 1.01
C LEU A 24 7.96 7.37 -0.17
N VAL A 25 8.12 7.88 -1.39
CA VAL A 25 7.91 7.12 -2.62
C VAL A 25 9.25 7.03 -3.34
N GLU A 26 9.78 5.83 -3.46
CA GLU A 26 11.02 5.54 -4.17
C GLU A 26 10.70 5.02 -5.58
N ASP A 27 11.27 5.67 -6.60
CA ASP A 27 11.44 5.07 -7.92
C ASP A 27 12.67 4.16 -7.90
N VAL A 28 12.44 2.85 -7.85
CA VAL A 28 13.49 1.84 -7.69
C VAL A 28 14.45 1.81 -8.90
N ARG A 29 14.02 2.30 -10.07
CA ARG A 29 14.87 2.32 -11.26
C ARG A 29 15.86 3.47 -11.26
N THR A 30 15.46 4.60 -10.68
CA THR A 30 16.26 5.83 -10.67
C THR A 30 16.89 6.12 -9.31
N GLY A 31 16.43 5.44 -8.26
CA GLY A 31 16.79 5.72 -6.86
C GLY A 31 16.24 7.05 -6.34
N SER A 32 15.31 7.68 -7.08
CA SER A 32 14.75 8.96 -6.68
C SER A 32 13.71 8.76 -5.58
N VAL A 33 13.79 9.58 -4.54
CA VAL A 33 12.84 9.54 -3.42
C VAL A 33 12.05 10.84 -3.38
N GLU A 34 10.74 10.73 -3.44
CA GLU A 34 9.80 11.84 -3.22
C GLU A 34 9.15 11.69 -1.84
N THR A 35 9.06 12.80 -1.11
CA THR A 35 8.48 12.81 0.24
C THR A 35 7.24 13.69 0.29
N THR A 36 6.16 13.18 0.85
CA THR A 36 4.90 13.93 1.02
C THR A 36 4.40 13.81 2.46
N PRO A 37 4.17 14.93 3.18
CA PRO A 37 3.55 14.89 4.50
C PRO A 37 2.13 14.31 4.44
N VAL A 38 1.79 13.47 5.41
CA VAL A 38 0.49 12.81 5.50
C VAL A 38 -0.22 13.20 6.80
N PRO A 39 -1.47 13.68 6.76
CA PRO A 39 -2.23 13.95 7.97
C PRO A 39 -2.51 12.68 8.77
N LYS A 40 -2.35 12.75 10.10
CA LYS A 40 -2.64 11.62 11.02
C LYS A 40 -4.02 11.00 10.80
N ALA A 41 -5.05 11.83 10.61
CA ALA A 41 -6.41 11.36 10.37
C ALA A 41 -6.58 10.50 9.10
N MET A 42 -5.67 10.62 8.13
CA MET A 42 -5.62 9.76 6.96
C MET A 42 -4.87 8.46 7.26
N VAL A 43 -3.76 8.53 8.01
CA VAL A 43 -3.01 7.37 8.50
C VAL A 43 -3.90 6.45 9.33
N ASP A 44 -4.68 7.02 10.27
CA ASP A 44 -5.59 6.26 11.13
C ASP A 44 -6.68 5.52 10.33
N LYS A 45 -6.96 5.93 9.09
CA LYS A 45 -7.93 5.27 8.19
C LYS A 45 -7.31 4.18 7.31
N LEU A 46 -5.98 4.12 7.19
CA LEU A 46 -5.30 3.15 6.32
C LEU A 46 -5.70 1.70 6.61
N PRO A 47 -5.79 1.22 7.87
CA PRO A 47 -6.18 -0.16 8.14
C PRO A 47 -7.56 -0.52 7.55
N THR A 48 -8.51 0.41 7.64
CA THR A 48 -9.86 0.25 7.08
C THR A 48 -9.82 0.20 5.55
N PHE A 49 -9.09 1.12 4.91
CA PHE A 49 -8.95 1.14 3.46
C PHE A 49 -8.27 -0.13 2.93
N LEU A 50 -7.19 -0.57 3.57
CA LEU A 50 -6.47 -1.79 3.18
C LEU A 50 -7.32 -3.04 3.36
N SER A 51 -8.11 -3.10 4.44
CA SER A 51 -9.07 -4.20 4.65
C SER A 51 -10.13 -4.24 3.55
N ALA A 52 -10.70 -3.09 3.18
CA ALA A 52 -11.68 -2.98 2.11
C ALA A 52 -11.08 -3.33 0.74
N LEU A 53 -9.84 -2.91 0.47
CA LEU A 53 -9.12 -3.25 -0.76
C LEU A 53 -8.86 -4.75 -0.84
N ALA A 54 -8.36 -5.37 0.24
CA ALA A 54 -8.11 -6.80 0.30
C ALA A 54 -9.40 -7.62 0.04
N ALA A 55 -10.53 -7.20 0.61
CA ALA A 55 -11.83 -7.83 0.36
C ALA A 55 -12.29 -7.71 -1.10
N LYS A 56 -11.99 -6.59 -1.78
CA LYS A 56 -12.29 -6.41 -3.21
C LYS A 56 -11.39 -7.23 -4.12
N LEU A 57 -10.11 -7.35 -3.78
CA LEU A 57 -9.13 -8.10 -4.58
C LEU A 57 -9.29 -9.62 -4.40
N ASN A 58 -9.78 -10.06 -3.25
CA ASN A 58 -10.08 -11.46 -2.96
C ASN A 58 -11.56 -11.63 -2.60
N PRO A 59 -12.48 -11.51 -3.57
CA PRO A 59 -13.90 -11.67 -3.28
C PRO A 59 -14.14 -13.09 -2.73
N PRO A 60 -14.89 -13.24 -1.61
CA PRO A 60 -15.20 -14.56 -1.10
C PRO A 60 -15.96 -15.35 -2.15
N ALA A 61 -15.60 -16.63 -2.32
CA ALA A 61 -16.31 -17.53 -3.22
C ALA A 61 -17.81 -17.53 -2.88
N PRO A 62 -18.71 -17.51 -3.89
CA PRO A 62 -20.14 -17.50 -3.64
C PRO A 62 -20.52 -18.69 -2.76
N ARG A 63 -21.06 -18.42 -1.57
CA ARG A 63 -21.56 -19.46 -0.66
C ARG A 63 -22.70 -20.18 -1.36
N ARG A 64 -22.42 -21.39 -1.86
CA ARG A 64 -23.43 -22.30 -2.42
C ARG A 64 -24.41 -22.62 -1.28
N ARG A 65 -25.62 -22.07 -1.33
CA ARG A 65 -26.73 -22.47 -0.45
C ARG A 65 -27.09 -23.92 -0.78
N TRP A 66 -27.02 -24.79 0.22
CA TRP A 66 -27.63 -26.11 0.20
C TRP A 66 -29.01 -25.99 0.84
#